data_AF-A0A838JB21-F1
#
_entry.id   AF-A0A838JB21-F1
#
_cell.length_a   1.000
_cell.length_b   1.000
_cell.length_c   1.000
_cell.angle_alpha   90.00
_cell.angle_beta   90.00
_cell.angle_gamma   90.00
#
_symmetry.space_group_name_H-M   'P 1'
#
loop_
_entity.id
_entity.type
_entity.pdbx_description
1 polymer ?
#
loop_
_entity_poly.entity_id
_entity_poly.type
_entity_poly.pdbx_seq_one_letter_code
_entity_poly.pdbx_strand_id
1 'polypeptide(L)'
;QDVTAVEIDPMIQNLGYQHHPDHPYSDPRVHVVINDGRAFLQNTTQKFDLIIFALPDSLTLTSSNTSLRLESFLLTQDSINAARSKLSSNGMVVLYNYYREPWLMEKIANMAGHTFNQEPLVSTYGGWGRAAVIMDGPRLRELPAGQFGPYHEDKAPTDNTRLRVIGEGYYPLTNITLATDDWPFLYLREHSFPLIYLAGLAMIAIFAFGGIFSIAPRGTLRRFDWHMFFLGVAFMLLEVKSLTTFALLFGSTWLVNSLVFFAILCSVLLAIIVNRWLSIKRIMPFYLLLFAILVLNLSLPPETLLISNPVARYLLASFLAFTPVFLANLIFANSFRDSETADIAFASNLIGIMVGGGLEYLSMLTGYRLLLIPVIVFYACALLLRRRRGSAPEVSAPIDTPIAATPSPAAGD
;
A
#
# COMPACT_ATOMS: atom_id res chain seq x y z
N GLN A 1 5.69 -30.90 -22.54
CA GLN A 1 5.85 -29.64 -21.80
C GLN A 1 4.74 -29.63 -20.76
N ASP A 2 5.09 -29.39 -19.50
CA ASP A 2 4.14 -29.25 -18.40
C ASP A 2 3.93 -27.74 -18.17
N VAL A 3 2.69 -27.30 -17.99
CA VAL A 3 2.30 -25.88 -17.94
C VAL A 3 1.52 -25.63 -16.66
N THR A 4 1.99 -24.68 -15.84
CA THR A 4 1.19 -24.14 -14.74
C THR A 4 0.55 -22.83 -15.16
N ALA A 5 -0.78 -22.81 -15.27
CA ALA A 5 -1.55 -21.61 -15.59
C ALA A 5 -2.07 -20.99 -14.30
N VAL A 6 -1.51 -19.84 -13.92
CA VAL A 6 -1.93 -19.09 -12.72
C VAL A 6 -2.89 -18.00 -13.11
N GLU A 7 -4.11 -18.05 -12.60
CA GLU A 7 -5.19 -17.09 -12.88
C GLU A 7 -5.75 -16.57 -11.56
N ILE A 8 -5.95 -15.26 -11.45
CA ILE A 8 -6.51 -14.65 -10.23
C ILE A 8 -8.04 -14.74 -10.21
N ASP A 9 -8.69 -14.70 -11.37
CA ASP A 9 -10.15 -14.73 -11.52
C ASP A 9 -10.67 -16.14 -11.89
N PRO A 10 -11.31 -16.86 -10.96
CA PRO A 10 -11.86 -18.18 -11.24
C PRO A 10 -12.97 -18.17 -12.31
N MET A 11 -13.67 -17.06 -12.52
CA MET A 11 -14.70 -16.95 -13.56
C MET A 11 -14.08 -16.87 -14.94
N ILE A 12 -13.00 -16.09 -15.13
CA ILE A 12 -12.27 -16.04 -16.40
C ILE A 12 -11.70 -17.42 -16.73
N GLN A 13 -11.11 -18.10 -15.74
CA GLN A 13 -10.60 -19.46 -15.91
C GLN A 13 -11.70 -20.43 -16.34
N ASN A 14 -12.85 -20.42 -15.65
CA ASN A 14 -13.96 -21.32 -15.95
C ASN A 14 -14.56 -21.05 -17.35
N LEU A 15 -14.70 -19.78 -17.74
CA LEU A 15 -15.11 -19.42 -19.11
C LEU A 15 -14.11 -19.94 -20.14
N GLY A 16 -12.81 -19.85 -19.86
CA GLY A 16 -11.76 -20.43 -20.70
C GLY A 16 -11.88 -21.95 -20.82
N TYR A 17 -12.14 -22.67 -19.73
CA TYR A 17 -12.35 -24.12 -19.77
C TYR A 17 -13.58 -24.51 -20.61
N GLN A 18 -14.69 -23.79 -20.45
CA GLN A 18 -15.96 -24.11 -21.10
C GLN A 18 -16.04 -23.69 -22.57
N HIS A 19 -15.41 -22.57 -22.92
CA HIS A 19 -15.68 -21.88 -24.20
C HIS A 19 -14.45 -21.60 -25.06
N HIS A 20 -13.22 -21.80 -24.57
CA HIS A 20 -12.04 -21.54 -25.39
C HIS A 20 -11.98 -22.55 -26.56
N PRO A 21 -11.92 -22.09 -27.82
CA PRO A 21 -12.06 -22.96 -29.00
C PRO A 21 -10.99 -24.04 -29.09
N ASP A 22 -9.77 -23.73 -28.65
CA ASP A 22 -8.66 -24.69 -28.63
C ASP A 22 -8.63 -25.59 -27.39
N HIS A 23 -9.57 -25.42 -26.45
CA HIS A 23 -9.69 -26.20 -25.21
C HIS A 23 -8.36 -26.42 -24.44
N PRO A 24 -7.51 -25.39 -24.22
CA PRO A 24 -6.18 -25.56 -23.64
C PRO A 24 -6.23 -26.14 -22.21
N TYR A 25 -7.24 -25.79 -21.43
CA TYR A 25 -7.41 -26.27 -20.05
C TYR A 25 -7.87 -27.73 -19.93
N SER A 26 -8.23 -28.37 -21.05
CA SER A 26 -8.57 -29.80 -21.10
C SER A 26 -7.33 -30.68 -21.31
N ASP A 27 -6.19 -30.09 -21.66
CA ASP A 27 -4.93 -30.82 -21.84
C ASP A 27 -4.40 -31.28 -20.47
N PRO A 28 -4.09 -32.57 -20.27
CA PRO A 28 -3.62 -33.10 -18.98
C PRO A 28 -2.26 -32.52 -18.54
N ARG A 29 -1.57 -31.79 -19.43
CA ARG A 29 -0.30 -31.10 -19.13
C ARG A 29 -0.50 -29.71 -18.54
N VAL A 30 -1.75 -29.20 -18.50
CA VAL A 30 -2.07 -27.87 -17.97
C VAL A 30 -2.63 -28.00 -16.56
N HIS A 31 -1.89 -27.46 -15.59
CA HIS A 31 -2.29 -27.38 -14.20
C HIS A 31 -2.74 -25.98 -13.87
N VAL A 32 -4.02 -25.81 -13.60
CA VAL A 32 -4.61 -24.52 -13.25
C VAL A 32 -4.42 -24.23 -11.76
N VAL A 33 -3.96 -23.03 -11.44
CA VAL A 33 -3.85 -22.53 -10.08
C VAL A 33 -4.62 -21.22 -9.98
N ILE A 34 -5.72 -21.21 -9.20
CA ILE A 34 -6.45 -19.97 -8.91
C ILE A 34 -5.75 -19.23 -7.78
N ASN A 35 -4.92 -18.24 -8.12
CA ASN A 35 -4.19 -17.45 -7.15
C ASN A 35 -3.65 -16.14 -7.75
N ASP A 36 -3.25 -15.22 -6.88
CA ASP A 36 -2.41 -14.08 -7.22
C ASP A 36 -1.03 -14.56 -7.71
N GLY A 37 -0.59 -14.09 -8.88
CA GLY A 37 0.66 -14.53 -9.51
C GLY A 37 1.92 -14.20 -8.69
N ARG A 38 1.93 -13.07 -7.98
CA ARG A 38 3.03 -12.66 -7.10
C ARG A 38 3.06 -13.58 -5.88
N ALA A 39 1.92 -13.86 -5.28
CA ALA A 39 1.80 -14.81 -4.17
C ALA A 39 2.19 -16.23 -4.59
N PHE A 40 1.81 -16.68 -5.79
CA PHE A 40 2.24 -17.98 -6.31
C PHE A 40 3.77 -18.07 -6.45
N LEU A 41 4.39 -17.08 -7.09
CA LEU A 41 5.85 -17.04 -7.27
C LEU A 41 6.60 -17.01 -5.94
N GLN A 42 6.07 -16.35 -4.91
CA GLN A 42 6.69 -16.34 -3.58
C GLN A 42 6.61 -17.69 -2.87
N ASN A 43 5.57 -18.48 -3.13
CA ASN A 43 5.24 -19.68 -2.36
C ASN A 43 5.64 -21.00 -3.04
N THR A 44 5.71 -21.02 -4.37
CA THR A 44 6.06 -22.24 -5.11
C THR A 44 7.50 -22.66 -4.87
N THR A 45 7.73 -23.96 -4.72
CA THR A 45 9.07 -24.56 -4.71
C THR A 45 9.49 -25.07 -6.09
N GLN A 46 8.59 -25.03 -7.08
CA GLN A 46 8.84 -25.49 -8.42
C GLN A 46 9.83 -24.58 -9.17
N LYS A 47 10.50 -25.17 -10.16
CA LYS A 47 11.40 -24.48 -11.08
C LYS A 47 10.85 -24.55 -12.49
N PHE A 48 10.99 -23.46 -13.24
CA PHE A 48 10.42 -23.31 -14.58
C PHE A 48 11.50 -22.95 -15.60
N ASP A 49 11.42 -23.53 -16.79
CA ASP A 49 12.29 -23.15 -17.92
C ASP A 49 11.81 -21.87 -18.61
N LEU A 50 10.53 -21.54 -18.44
CA LEU A 50 9.90 -20.37 -19.01
C LEU A 50 8.83 -19.86 -18.04
N ILE A 51 8.91 -18.59 -17.68
CA ILE A 51 7.87 -17.89 -16.92
C ILE A 51 7.37 -16.74 -17.77
N ILE A 52 6.06 -16.68 -18.00
CA ILE A 52 5.45 -15.68 -18.87
C ILE A 52 4.49 -14.82 -18.06
N PHE A 53 4.75 -13.51 -18.04
CA PHE A 53 3.81 -12.49 -17.58
C PHE A 53 2.93 -12.10 -18.77
N ALA A 54 1.80 -12.80 -18.91
CA ALA A 54 0.92 -12.74 -20.07
C ALA A 54 -0.14 -11.64 -19.92
N LEU A 55 0.15 -10.44 -20.46
CA LEU A 55 -0.71 -9.25 -20.37
C LEU A 55 -1.32 -8.99 -18.98
N PRO A 56 -0.54 -8.98 -17.89
CA PRO A 56 -1.09 -8.81 -16.54
C PRO A 56 -1.65 -7.41 -16.24
N ASP A 57 -1.73 -6.51 -17.23
CA ASP A 57 -2.27 -5.14 -17.10
C ASP A 57 -3.69 -5.10 -17.65
N SER A 58 -4.69 -4.86 -16.80
CA SER A 58 -6.11 -4.90 -17.17
C SER A 58 -6.67 -3.59 -17.74
N LEU A 59 -5.87 -2.53 -17.91
CA LEU A 59 -6.26 -1.19 -18.43
C LEU A 59 -7.35 -0.43 -17.63
N THR A 60 -8.14 -1.11 -16.79
CA THR A 60 -9.33 -0.60 -16.10
C THR A 60 -9.09 -0.42 -14.61
N LEU A 61 -8.29 -1.31 -13.99
CA LEU A 61 -7.85 -1.20 -12.59
C LEU A 61 -6.53 -0.42 -12.46
N THR A 62 -5.89 -0.07 -13.58
CA THR A 62 -4.52 0.48 -13.63
C THR A 62 -4.44 1.99 -13.59
N SER A 63 -5.57 2.67 -13.40
CA SER A 63 -5.52 4.09 -13.08
C SER A 63 -4.87 4.27 -11.71
N SER A 64 -3.97 5.25 -11.58
CA SER A 64 -3.47 5.71 -10.28
C SER A 64 -4.59 6.20 -9.33
N ASN A 65 -5.87 6.11 -9.75
CA ASN A 65 -7.10 6.51 -9.04
C ASN A 65 -7.71 5.44 -8.13
N THR A 66 -7.13 4.24 -8.00
CA THR A 66 -7.67 3.18 -7.12
C THR A 66 -6.66 2.79 -6.03
N SER A 67 -7.13 2.67 -4.78
CA SER A 67 -6.34 2.28 -3.61
C SER A 67 -6.10 0.76 -3.53
N LEU A 68 -6.96 -0.04 -4.16
CA LEU A 68 -6.77 -1.47 -4.36
C LEU A 68 -6.00 -1.73 -5.66
N ARG A 69 -4.68 -1.73 -5.57
CA ARG A 69 -3.76 -1.84 -6.72
C ARG A 69 -3.27 -3.27 -6.92
N LEU A 70 -4.20 -4.16 -7.30
CA LEU A 70 -3.96 -5.61 -7.39
C LEU A 70 -2.73 -5.97 -8.25
N GLU A 71 -2.57 -5.34 -9.41
CA GLU A 71 -1.51 -5.66 -10.38
C GLU A 71 -0.17 -4.98 -10.08
N SER A 72 -0.16 -3.98 -9.20
CA SER A 72 1.03 -3.15 -8.96
C SER A 72 2.19 -3.94 -8.34
N PHE A 73 1.92 -4.94 -7.52
CA PHE A 73 2.95 -5.81 -6.93
C PHE A 73 3.41 -6.94 -7.85
N LEU A 74 2.64 -7.26 -8.89
CA LEU A 74 3.03 -8.27 -9.87
C LEU A 74 4.07 -7.71 -10.87
N LEU A 75 4.08 -6.40 -11.08
CA LEU A 75 4.94 -5.71 -12.05
C LEU A 75 6.02 -4.83 -11.37
N THR A 76 6.57 -5.30 -10.26
CA THR A 76 7.77 -4.72 -9.62
C THR A 76 9.04 -5.45 -10.01
N GLN A 77 10.19 -4.80 -9.84
CA GLN A 77 11.49 -5.43 -9.96
C GLN A 77 11.62 -6.64 -9.03
N ASP A 78 11.10 -6.55 -7.80
CA ASP A 78 11.08 -7.65 -6.83
C ASP A 78 10.20 -8.84 -7.29
N SER A 79 9.14 -8.58 -8.05
CA SER A 79 8.34 -9.61 -8.73
C SER A 79 9.14 -10.35 -9.79
N ILE A 80 9.84 -9.61 -10.65
CA ILE A 80 10.72 -10.20 -11.66
C ILE A 80 11.86 -10.97 -10.99
N ASN A 81 12.39 -10.48 -9.88
CA ASN A 81 13.43 -11.17 -9.12
C ASN A 81 12.90 -12.47 -8.48
N ALA A 82 11.67 -12.49 -7.98
CA ALA A 82 11.05 -13.73 -7.54
C ALA A 82 10.87 -14.71 -8.70
N ALA A 83 10.45 -14.26 -9.88
CA ALA A 83 10.39 -15.09 -11.08
C ALA A 83 11.78 -15.65 -11.45
N ARG A 84 12.82 -14.80 -11.48
CA ARG A 84 14.21 -15.22 -11.65
C ARG A 84 14.61 -16.31 -10.66
N SER A 85 14.24 -16.16 -9.38
CA SER A 85 14.53 -17.15 -8.33
C SER A 85 13.83 -18.50 -8.55
N LYS A 86 12.77 -18.55 -9.37
CA LYS A 86 12.05 -19.78 -9.74
C LYS A 86 12.40 -20.29 -11.14
N LEU A 87 13.31 -19.64 -11.86
CA LEU A 87 13.82 -20.19 -13.10
C LEU A 87 14.78 -21.37 -12.87
N SER A 88 14.83 -22.27 -13.85
CA SER A 88 15.92 -23.22 -14.02
C SER A 88 17.22 -22.50 -14.39
N SER A 89 18.35 -23.21 -14.37
CA SER A 89 19.67 -22.63 -14.70
C SER A 89 19.76 -22.09 -16.13
N ASN A 90 18.87 -22.54 -17.02
CA ASN A 90 18.77 -22.13 -18.41
C ASN A 90 17.36 -21.58 -18.74
N GLY A 91 16.70 -20.98 -17.75
CA GLY A 91 15.35 -20.46 -17.91
C GLY A 91 15.30 -19.06 -18.55
N MET A 92 14.08 -18.60 -18.84
CA MET A 92 13.80 -17.24 -19.31
C MET A 92 12.49 -16.72 -18.72
N VAL A 93 12.45 -15.42 -18.42
CA VAL A 93 11.22 -14.66 -18.16
C VAL A 93 10.83 -13.91 -19.44
N VAL A 94 9.54 -13.92 -19.75
CA VAL A 94 8.96 -13.15 -20.86
C VAL A 94 7.83 -12.29 -20.31
N LEU A 95 7.86 -11.00 -20.61
CA LEU A 95 6.75 -10.09 -20.38
C LEU A 95 6.28 -9.58 -21.73
N TYR A 96 4.98 -9.61 -21.99
CA TYR A 96 4.45 -9.00 -23.21
C TYR A 96 3.13 -8.31 -22.95
N ASN A 97 2.99 -7.12 -23.56
CA ASN A 97 1.77 -6.34 -23.47
C ASN A 97 1.74 -5.19 -24.49
N TYR A 98 0.61 -4.49 -24.53
CA TYR A 98 0.45 -3.16 -25.10
C TYR A 98 0.70 -2.08 -24.03
N TYR A 99 1.96 -1.67 -23.90
CA TYR A 99 2.45 -0.68 -22.94
C TYR A 99 2.11 0.77 -23.28
N ARG A 100 1.64 1.08 -24.50
CA ARG A 100 1.20 2.41 -24.98
C ARG A 100 2.29 3.48 -25.06
N GLU A 101 3.08 3.66 -24.00
CA GLU A 101 4.07 4.71 -23.84
C GLU A 101 5.52 4.18 -23.96
N PRO A 102 6.43 4.93 -24.61
CA PRO A 102 7.85 4.58 -24.71
C PRO A 102 8.52 4.36 -23.36
N TRP A 103 8.30 5.28 -22.41
CA TRP A 103 8.94 5.27 -21.11
C TRP A 103 8.47 4.10 -20.22
N LEU A 104 7.24 3.59 -20.42
CA LEU A 104 6.72 2.47 -19.64
C LEU A 104 7.39 1.15 -20.09
N MET A 105 7.53 0.96 -21.40
CA MET A 105 8.29 -0.17 -21.95
C MET A 105 9.75 -0.12 -21.48
N GLU A 106 10.39 1.04 -21.58
CA GLU A 106 11.75 1.29 -21.09
C GLU A 106 11.87 0.93 -19.60
N LYS A 107 10.90 1.34 -18.77
CA LYS A 107 10.86 0.99 -17.34
C LYS A 107 10.82 -0.51 -17.10
N ILE A 108 9.98 -1.25 -17.80
CA ILE A 108 9.89 -2.71 -17.64
C ILE A 108 11.14 -3.42 -18.15
N ALA A 109 11.69 -2.97 -19.28
CA ALA A 109 12.95 -3.50 -19.80
C ALA A 109 14.10 -3.29 -18.81
N ASN A 110 14.23 -2.09 -18.25
CA ASN A 110 15.22 -1.82 -17.21
C ASN A 110 14.99 -2.63 -15.93
N MET A 111 13.75 -2.80 -15.48
CA MET A 111 13.45 -3.66 -14.33
C MET A 111 13.89 -5.10 -14.58
N ALA A 112 13.64 -5.66 -15.76
CA ALA A 112 14.12 -6.98 -16.14
C ALA A 112 15.65 -7.02 -16.16
N GLY A 113 16.27 -6.11 -16.92
CA GLY A 113 17.71 -6.11 -17.12
C GLY A 113 18.54 -5.88 -15.85
N HIS A 114 18.12 -4.96 -14.98
CA HIS A 114 18.74 -4.79 -13.66
C HIS A 114 18.52 -6.01 -12.75
N THR A 115 17.42 -6.74 -12.92
CA THR A 115 17.16 -7.98 -12.17
C THR A 115 18.09 -9.11 -12.60
N PHE A 116 18.38 -9.26 -13.91
CA PHE A 116 19.26 -10.32 -14.42
C PHE A 116 20.72 -9.89 -14.56
N ASN A 117 21.01 -8.60 -14.37
CA ASN A 117 22.31 -7.97 -14.60
C ASN A 117 22.83 -8.20 -16.02
N GLN A 118 21.94 -8.02 -17.01
CA GLN A 118 22.23 -8.12 -18.44
C GLN A 118 21.21 -7.28 -19.23
N GLU A 119 21.51 -6.97 -20.49
CA GLU A 119 20.56 -6.27 -21.37
C GLU A 119 19.45 -7.25 -21.81
N PRO A 120 18.16 -6.92 -21.61
CA PRO A 120 17.07 -7.76 -22.06
C PRO A 120 16.92 -7.67 -23.58
N LEU A 121 16.43 -8.73 -24.19
CA LEU A 121 16.03 -8.73 -25.60
C LEU A 121 14.61 -8.18 -25.70
N VAL A 122 14.44 -7.10 -26.46
CA VAL A 122 13.13 -6.44 -26.63
C VAL A 122 12.75 -6.46 -28.10
N SER A 123 11.51 -6.87 -28.39
CA SER A 123 10.88 -6.74 -29.71
C SER A 123 9.62 -5.91 -29.58
N THR A 124 9.53 -4.80 -30.31
CA THR A 124 8.35 -3.91 -30.36
C THR A 124 7.60 -4.11 -31.66
N TYR A 125 6.26 -4.01 -31.62
CA TYR A 125 5.42 -4.30 -32.78
C TYR A 125 4.17 -3.43 -32.83
N GLY A 126 3.62 -3.27 -34.04
CA GLY A 126 2.42 -2.46 -34.32
C GLY A 126 2.71 -1.03 -34.79
N GLY A 127 1.67 -0.31 -35.24
CA GLY A 127 1.79 1.02 -35.84
C GLY A 127 1.25 2.18 -34.97
N TRP A 128 0.44 1.90 -33.96
CA TRP A 128 -0.10 2.90 -33.02
C TRP A 128 0.11 2.42 -31.59
N GLY A 129 0.67 3.30 -30.74
CA GLY A 129 1.15 2.97 -29.38
C GLY A 129 2.35 2.01 -29.33
N ARG A 130 2.66 1.50 -28.13
CA ARG A 130 3.82 0.64 -27.87
C ARG A 130 3.40 -0.76 -27.42
N ALA A 131 3.36 -1.73 -28.34
CA ALA A 131 3.35 -3.15 -27.95
C ALA A 131 4.79 -3.68 -27.89
N ALA A 132 5.11 -4.49 -26.89
CA ALA A 132 6.44 -5.08 -26.78
C ALA A 132 6.40 -6.47 -26.15
N VAL A 133 7.36 -7.30 -26.57
CA VAL A 133 7.82 -8.50 -25.88
C VAL A 133 9.18 -8.18 -25.29
N ILE A 134 9.34 -8.40 -23.99
CA ILE A 134 10.57 -8.20 -23.23
C ILE A 134 10.98 -9.56 -22.71
N MET A 135 12.16 -10.01 -23.09
CA MET A 135 12.70 -11.32 -22.76
C MET A 135 13.99 -11.14 -21.97
N ASP A 136 14.13 -11.87 -20.88
CA ASP A 136 15.35 -11.84 -20.08
C ASP A 136 15.60 -13.17 -19.38
N GLY A 137 16.87 -13.55 -19.22
CA GLY A 137 17.28 -14.78 -18.54
C GLY A 137 18.51 -15.45 -19.16
N PRO A 138 19.08 -16.44 -18.47
CA PRO A 138 20.26 -17.18 -18.93
C PRO A 138 20.13 -17.74 -20.35
N ARG A 139 18.92 -18.13 -20.76
CA ARG A 139 18.66 -18.74 -22.05
C ARG A 139 18.92 -17.82 -23.25
N LEU A 140 18.96 -16.50 -23.05
CA LEU A 140 19.34 -15.57 -24.12
C LEU A 140 20.76 -15.82 -24.67
N ARG A 141 21.62 -16.51 -23.91
CA ARG A 141 22.98 -16.90 -24.35
C ARG A 141 22.99 -18.02 -25.40
N GLU A 142 21.88 -18.73 -25.57
CA GLU A 142 21.73 -19.76 -26.59
C GLU A 142 21.39 -19.17 -27.97
N LEU A 143 21.03 -17.88 -28.03
CA LEU A 143 20.72 -17.21 -29.29
C LEU A 143 21.97 -17.17 -30.18
N PRO A 144 21.83 -17.44 -31.48
CA PRO A 144 22.92 -17.33 -32.45
C PRO A 144 23.65 -15.99 -32.36
N ALA A 145 24.98 -16.05 -32.24
CA ALA A 145 25.80 -14.85 -32.19
C ALA A 145 25.60 -13.97 -33.43
N GLY A 146 25.39 -12.67 -33.23
CA GLY A 146 25.19 -11.71 -34.31
C GLY A 146 23.78 -11.68 -34.90
N GLN A 147 22.83 -12.48 -34.40
CA GLN A 147 21.43 -12.38 -34.81
C GLN A 147 20.78 -11.07 -34.34
N PHE A 148 21.09 -10.64 -33.12
CA PHE A 148 20.55 -9.42 -32.53
C PHE A 148 21.71 -8.49 -32.12
N GLY A 149 21.56 -7.20 -32.43
CA GLY A 149 22.46 -6.14 -31.99
C GLY A 149 21.85 -5.29 -30.87
N PRO A 150 22.40 -4.09 -30.61
CA PRO A 150 21.74 -3.09 -29.78
C PRO A 150 20.34 -2.80 -30.31
N TYR A 151 19.39 -2.56 -29.42
CA TYR A 151 18.00 -2.28 -29.77
C TYR A 151 17.92 -1.12 -30.79
N HIS A 152 17.27 -1.40 -31.91
CA HIS A 152 16.98 -0.42 -32.95
C HIS A 152 15.49 -0.44 -33.27
N GLU A 153 14.94 0.73 -33.59
CA GLU A 153 13.53 0.89 -33.95
C GLU A 153 13.45 1.61 -35.30
N ASP A 154 12.86 0.92 -36.27
CA ASP A 154 12.54 1.44 -37.59
C ASP A 154 11.32 2.36 -37.52
N LYS A 155 11.19 3.26 -38.50
CA LYS A 155 10.00 4.10 -38.62
C LYS A 155 8.77 3.21 -38.83
N ALA A 156 7.75 3.41 -38.00
CA ALA A 156 6.47 2.75 -38.16
C ALA A 156 5.94 2.96 -39.60
N PRO A 157 5.52 1.87 -40.30
CA PRO A 157 4.97 1.99 -41.64
C PRO A 157 3.72 2.88 -41.64
N THR A 158 3.50 3.64 -42.71
CA THR A 158 2.25 4.39 -42.91
C THR A 158 1.04 3.49 -43.19
N ASP A 159 1.27 2.21 -43.52
CA ASP A 159 0.23 1.21 -43.75
C ASP A 159 -0.09 0.45 -42.46
N ASN A 160 -1.21 0.81 -41.83
CA ASN A 160 -1.68 0.24 -40.56
C ASN A 160 -2.41 -1.11 -40.72
N THR A 161 -2.40 -1.74 -41.90
CA THR A 161 -3.17 -2.97 -42.15
C THR A 161 -2.46 -4.25 -41.69
N ARG A 162 -1.17 -4.20 -41.32
CA ARG A 162 -0.40 -5.38 -40.90
C ARG A 162 0.37 -5.13 -39.61
N LEU A 163 0.27 -6.07 -38.66
CA LEU A 163 1.12 -6.10 -37.49
C LEU A 163 2.55 -6.47 -37.91
N ARG A 164 3.52 -5.61 -37.65
CA ARG A 164 4.95 -5.84 -37.93
C ARG A 164 5.77 -5.53 -36.69
N VAL A 165 6.88 -6.24 -36.55
CA VAL A 165 7.96 -5.85 -35.64
C VAL A 165 8.56 -4.56 -36.19
N ILE A 166 8.60 -3.51 -35.35
CA ILE A 166 9.12 -2.19 -35.68
C ILE A 166 10.42 -1.89 -34.94
N GLY A 167 10.76 -2.66 -33.91
CA GLY A 167 12.06 -2.56 -33.26
C GLY A 167 12.45 -3.86 -32.60
N GLU A 168 13.75 -4.13 -32.57
CA GLU A 168 14.30 -5.37 -32.06
C GLU A 168 15.75 -5.20 -31.61
N GLY A 169 16.13 -5.90 -30.54
CA GLY A 169 17.53 -6.02 -30.09
C GLY A 169 17.70 -5.91 -28.58
N TYR A 170 18.95 -5.92 -28.14
CA TYR A 170 19.33 -5.80 -26.74
C TYR A 170 19.12 -4.36 -26.27
N TYR A 171 18.19 -4.18 -25.34
CA TYR A 171 17.82 -2.86 -24.86
C TYR A 171 18.83 -2.36 -23.81
N PRO A 172 19.44 -1.19 -24.00
CA PRO A 172 20.49 -0.71 -23.12
C PRO A 172 19.94 -0.40 -21.72
N LEU A 173 20.71 -0.76 -20.70
CA LEU A 173 20.36 -0.40 -19.32
C LEU A 173 20.65 1.06 -19.06
N THR A 174 19.67 1.72 -18.47
CA THR A 174 19.68 3.12 -18.08
C THR A 174 19.37 3.24 -16.61
N ASN A 175 19.78 4.35 -16.00
CA ASN A 175 19.47 4.62 -14.61
C ASN A 175 18.15 5.39 -14.51
N ILE A 176 17.04 4.66 -14.49
CA ILE A 176 15.69 5.21 -14.38
C ILE A 176 15.01 4.73 -13.10
N THR A 177 13.95 5.43 -12.69
CA THR A 177 13.17 5.03 -11.51
C THR A 177 12.42 3.72 -11.78
N LEU A 178 12.81 2.67 -11.07
CA LEU A 178 12.19 1.34 -11.16
C LEU A 178 10.98 1.26 -10.22
N ALA A 179 9.99 0.43 -10.57
CA ALA A 179 8.93 0.07 -9.61
C ALA A 179 9.44 -1.04 -8.70
N THR A 180 9.37 -0.84 -7.40
CA THR A 180 9.80 -1.80 -6.36
C THR A 180 8.63 -2.13 -5.47
N ASP A 181 8.77 -3.13 -4.60
CA ASP A 181 7.77 -3.46 -3.60
C ASP A 181 7.53 -2.32 -2.58
N ASP A 182 8.51 -1.44 -2.35
CA ASP A 182 8.33 -0.23 -1.55
C ASP A 182 7.64 0.91 -2.32
N TRP A 183 7.92 1.00 -3.63
CA TRP A 183 7.34 1.99 -4.53
C TRP A 183 6.71 1.29 -5.75
N PRO A 184 5.54 0.64 -5.60
CA PRO A 184 4.95 -0.22 -6.63
C PRO A 184 4.16 0.59 -7.66
N PHE A 185 4.72 1.69 -8.15
CA PHE A 185 4.02 2.61 -9.05
C PHE A 185 4.53 2.45 -10.49
N LEU A 186 4.11 1.38 -11.15
CA LEU A 186 4.52 1.11 -12.53
C LEU A 186 4.21 2.29 -13.47
N TYR A 187 3.00 2.85 -13.36
CA TYR A 187 2.52 3.93 -14.24
C TYR A 187 2.97 5.35 -13.85
N LEU A 188 3.75 5.50 -12.79
CA LEU A 188 4.45 6.76 -12.52
C LEU A 188 5.84 6.69 -13.14
N ARG A 189 6.16 7.65 -14.00
CA ARG A 189 7.49 7.73 -14.62
C ARG A 189 8.58 7.99 -13.58
N GLU A 190 8.30 8.87 -12.63
CA GLU A 190 9.20 9.30 -11.56
C GLU A 190 8.41 9.59 -10.28
N HIS A 191 9.13 9.69 -9.16
CA HIS A 191 8.57 10.07 -7.86
C HIS A 191 7.97 11.48 -7.94
N SER A 192 6.65 11.56 -8.12
CA SER A 192 5.94 12.81 -8.38
C SER A 192 4.52 12.76 -7.82
N PHE A 193 3.94 13.94 -7.61
CA PHE A 193 2.51 14.10 -7.32
C PHE A 193 1.79 14.50 -8.61
N PRO A 194 0.96 13.63 -9.20
CA PRO A 194 0.19 14.03 -10.37
C PRO A 194 -0.78 15.16 -9.99
N LEU A 195 -0.69 16.28 -10.71
CA LEU A 195 -1.45 17.51 -10.43
C LEU A 195 -2.96 17.29 -10.33
N ILE A 196 -3.50 16.33 -11.07
CA ILE A 196 -4.91 15.96 -11.03
C ILE A 196 -5.36 15.48 -9.64
N TYR A 197 -4.51 14.74 -8.90
CA TYR A 197 -4.81 14.32 -7.53
C TYR A 197 -4.78 15.48 -6.56
N LEU A 198 -3.78 16.35 -6.70
CA LEU A 198 -3.68 17.54 -5.87
C LEU A 198 -4.88 18.45 -6.08
N ALA A 199 -5.31 18.64 -7.33
CA ALA A 199 -6.50 19.41 -7.68
C ALA A 199 -7.78 18.77 -7.10
N GLY A 200 -7.94 17.45 -7.22
CA GLY A 200 -9.07 16.72 -6.65
C GLY A 200 -9.13 16.80 -5.12
N LEU A 201 -8.01 16.56 -4.44
CA LEU A 201 -7.89 16.69 -2.98
C LEU A 201 -8.12 18.13 -2.52
N ALA A 202 -7.56 19.12 -3.22
CA ALA A 202 -7.77 20.53 -2.93
C ALA A 202 -9.24 20.92 -3.11
N MET A 203 -9.90 20.43 -4.17
CA MET A 203 -11.32 20.67 -4.40
C MET A 203 -12.17 20.11 -3.25
N ILE A 204 -11.95 18.85 -2.86
CA ILE A 204 -12.65 18.21 -1.72
C ILE A 204 -12.40 19.01 -0.44
N ALA A 205 -11.15 19.39 -0.18
CA ALA A 205 -10.78 20.19 0.98
C ALA A 205 -11.49 21.55 0.98
N ILE A 206 -11.53 22.26 -0.15
CA ILE A 206 -12.21 23.55 -0.29
C ILE A 206 -13.70 23.41 0.01
N PHE A 207 -14.39 22.40 -0.55
CA PHE A 207 -15.81 22.19 -0.26
C PHE A 207 -16.05 21.77 1.19
N ALA A 208 -15.23 20.88 1.74
CA ALA A 208 -15.35 20.43 3.13
C ALA A 208 -15.11 21.58 4.12
N PHE A 209 -14.00 22.30 3.99
CA PHE A 209 -13.70 23.44 4.84
C PHE A 209 -14.68 24.59 4.62
N GLY A 210 -15.07 24.88 3.37
CA GLY A 210 -16.08 25.88 3.04
C GLY A 210 -17.42 25.58 3.74
N GLY A 211 -17.89 24.33 3.68
CA GLY A 211 -19.09 23.89 4.40
C GLY A 211 -18.95 24.01 5.91
N ILE A 212 -17.84 23.54 6.48
CA ILE A 212 -17.56 23.61 7.93
C ILE A 212 -17.54 25.07 8.39
N PHE A 213 -16.79 25.96 7.73
CA PHE A 213 -16.68 27.35 8.15
C PHE A 213 -17.95 28.17 7.91
N SER A 214 -18.83 27.74 7.00
CA SER A 214 -20.11 28.41 6.73
C SER A 214 -21.21 27.97 7.68
N ILE A 215 -21.23 26.70 8.11
CA ILE A 215 -22.35 26.10 8.86
C ILE A 215 -22.00 25.93 10.36
N ALA A 216 -20.75 25.61 10.69
CA ALA A 216 -20.39 25.23 12.05
C ALA A 216 -20.35 26.44 13.01
N PRO A 217 -20.98 26.35 14.19
CA PRO A 217 -20.87 27.38 15.22
C PRO A 217 -19.42 27.61 15.65
N ARG A 218 -19.01 28.89 15.78
CA ARG A 218 -17.64 29.26 16.20
C ARG A 218 -17.22 28.66 17.56
N GLY A 219 -18.17 28.40 18.45
CA GLY A 219 -17.92 27.74 19.74
C GLY A 219 -17.48 26.28 19.60
N THR A 220 -18.04 25.54 18.63
CA THR A 220 -17.69 24.13 18.36
C THR A 220 -16.29 24.04 17.75
N LEU A 221 -15.95 24.94 16.82
CA LEU A 221 -14.62 25.01 16.22
C LEU A 221 -13.50 25.28 17.24
N ARG A 222 -13.79 26.08 18.29
CA ARG A 222 -12.84 26.32 19.38
C ARG A 222 -12.61 25.10 20.28
N ARG A 223 -13.57 24.18 20.35
CA ARG A 223 -13.48 22.94 21.14
C ARG A 223 -12.85 21.78 20.36
N PHE A 224 -12.39 22.02 19.14
CA PHE A 224 -11.79 20.99 18.29
C PHE A 224 -10.65 20.27 19.02
N ASP A 225 -10.71 18.94 19.01
CA ASP A 225 -9.76 18.10 19.72
C ASP A 225 -8.59 17.73 18.80
N TRP A 226 -7.55 18.57 18.85
CA TRP A 226 -6.32 18.35 18.08
C TRP A 226 -5.61 17.04 18.44
N HIS A 227 -5.72 16.57 19.68
CA HIS A 227 -5.14 15.29 20.08
C HIS A 227 -5.81 14.14 19.33
N MET A 228 -7.15 14.13 19.31
CA MET A 228 -7.94 13.13 18.60
C MET A 228 -7.78 13.20 17.08
N PHE A 229 -7.66 14.41 16.53
CA PHE A 229 -7.35 14.62 15.13
C PHE A 229 -6.05 13.93 14.72
N PHE A 230 -4.94 14.22 15.42
CA PHE A 230 -3.65 13.61 15.08
C PHE A 230 -3.62 12.09 15.30
N LEU A 231 -4.33 11.58 16.31
CA LEU A 231 -4.53 10.13 16.45
C LEU A 231 -5.23 9.53 15.22
N GLY A 232 -6.23 10.22 14.67
CA GLY A 232 -6.95 9.79 13.47
C GLY A 232 -6.08 9.81 12.22
N VAL A 233 -5.32 10.89 12.01
CA VAL A 233 -4.38 11.01 10.88
C VAL A 233 -3.35 9.87 10.91
N ALA A 234 -2.72 9.67 12.07
CA ALA A 234 -1.69 8.66 12.24
C ALA A 234 -2.24 7.24 12.09
N PHE A 235 -3.43 6.98 12.64
CA PHE A 235 -4.10 5.68 12.55
C PHE A 235 -4.44 5.32 11.10
N MET A 236 -5.05 6.22 10.35
CA MET A 236 -5.42 5.94 8.95
C MET A 236 -4.20 5.65 8.09
N LEU A 237 -3.12 6.44 8.23
CA LEU A 237 -1.87 6.18 7.49
C LEU A 237 -1.24 4.83 7.87
N LEU A 238 -1.27 4.48 9.15
CA LEU A 238 -0.77 3.20 9.65
C LEU A 238 -1.61 2.02 9.13
N GLU A 239 -2.93 2.18 9.10
CA GLU A 239 -3.88 1.18 8.62
C GLU A 239 -3.66 0.89 7.14
N VAL A 240 -3.60 1.93 6.30
CA VAL A 240 -3.39 1.76 4.86
C VAL A 240 -2.06 1.08 4.57
N LYS A 241 -0.97 1.51 5.22
CA LYS A 241 0.34 0.87 5.09
C LYS A 241 0.30 -0.62 5.49
N SER A 242 -0.45 -0.96 6.53
CA SER A 242 -0.61 -2.34 6.98
C SER A 242 -1.35 -3.16 5.92
N LEU A 243 -2.48 -2.65 5.40
CA LEU A 243 -3.25 -3.31 4.34
C LEU A 243 -2.40 -3.57 3.09
N THR A 244 -1.63 -2.57 2.64
CA THR A 244 -0.70 -2.70 1.50
C THR A 244 0.36 -3.77 1.74
N THR A 245 0.94 -3.81 2.94
CA THR A 245 1.94 -4.84 3.30
C THR A 245 1.32 -6.25 3.29
N PHE A 246 0.08 -6.38 3.75
CA PHE A 246 -0.64 -7.67 3.69
C PHE A 246 -0.94 -8.10 2.25
N ALA A 247 -1.40 -7.19 1.40
CA ALA A 247 -1.64 -7.50 -0.02
C ALA A 247 -0.36 -8.03 -0.70
N LEU A 248 0.80 -7.46 -0.37
CA LEU A 248 2.10 -7.92 -0.88
C LEU A 248 2.50 -9.32 -0.36
N LEU A 249 2.21 -9.62 0.91
CA LEU A 249 2.66 -10.86 1.56
C LEU A 249 1.73 -12.06 1.33
N PHE A 250 0.44 -11.79 1.19
CA PHE A 250 -0.61 -12.82 1.13
C PHE A 250 -1.32 -12.86 -0.23
N GLY A 251 -0.97 -11.95 -1.13
CA GLY A 251 -1.67 -11.75 -2.38
C GLY A 251 -2.88 -10.85 -2.21
N SER A 252 -3.36 -10.33 -3.33
CA SER A 252 -4.35 -9.26 -3.34
C SER A 252 -5.79 -9.76 -3.60
N THR A 253 -6.12 -10.99 -3.22
CA THR A 253 -7.45 -11.57 -3.48
C THR A 253 -8.54 -10.99 -2.57
N TRP A 254 -9.81 -11.02 -3.01
CA TRP A 254 -10.94 -10.51 -2.22
C TRP A 254 -11.09 -11.23 -0.87
N LEU A 255 -10.81 -12.54 -0.82
CA LEU A 255 -10.86 -13.33 0.40
C LEU A 255 -9.76 -12.90 1.38
N VAL A 256 -8.52 -12.74 0.89
CA VAL A 256 -7.39 -12.29 1.70
C VAL A 256 -7.66 -10.89 2.25
N ASN A 257 -8.08 -9.95 1.41
CA ASN A 257 -8.42 -8.59 1.84
C ASN A 257 -9.53 -8.59 2.90
N SER A 258 -10.58 -9.41 2.73
CA SER A 258 -11.67 -9.54 3.70
C SER A 258 -11.18 -10.06 5.06
N LEU A 259 -10.27 -11.06 5.05
CA LEU A 259 -9.68 -11.59 6.27
C LEU A 259 -8.79 -10.56 6.98
N VAL A 260 -8.05 -9.75 6.22
CA VAL A 260 -7.22 -8.66 6.78
C VAL A 260 -8.10 -7.63 7.47
N PHE A 261 -9.17 -7.15 6.81
CA PHE A 261 -10.11 -6.21 7.43
C PHE A 261 -10.77 -6.81 8.67
N PHE A 262 -11.18 -8.07 8.62
CA PHE A 262 -11.71 -8.78 9.78
C PHE A 262 -10.71 -8.79 10.94
N ALA A 263 -9.44 -9.11 10.68
CA ALA A 263 -8.39 -9.13 11.69
C ALA A 263 -8.08 -7.74 12.27
N ILE A 264 -8.09 -6.68 11.45
CA ILE A 264 -7.97 -5.28 11.90
C ILE A 264 -9.12 -4.95 12.85
N LEU A 265 -10.36 -5.23 12.46
CA LEU A 265 -11.55 -4.97 13.28
C LEU A 265 -11.54 -5.77 14.59
N CYS A 266 -11.12 -7.03 14.56
CA CYS A 266 -10.92 -7.83 15.77
C CYS A 266 -9.83 -7.26 16.68
N SER A 267 -8.72 -6.76 16.11
CA SER A 267 -7.65 -6.10 16.86
C SER A 267 -8.14 -4.83 17.55
N VAL A 268 -8.93 -4.00 16.85
CA VAL A 268 -9.59 -2.82 17.40
C VAL A 268 -10.52 -3.21 18.57
N LEU A 269 -11.39 -4.21 18.36
CA LEU A 269 -12.30 -4.69 19.39
C LEU A 269 -11.55 -5.22 20.61
N LEU A 270 -10.49 -6.00 20.40
CA LEU A 270 -9.64 -6.51 21.46
C LEU A 270 -8.99 -5.37 22.26
N ALA A 271 -8.49 -4.33 21.59
CA ALA A 271 -7.91 -3.17 22.25
C ALA A 271 -8.93 -2.46 23.15
N ILE A 272 -10.19 -2.34 22.71
CA ILE A 272 -11.29 -1.76 23.51
C ILE A 272 -11.59 -2.65 24.73
N ILE A 273 -11.70 -3.97 24.55
CA ILE A 273 -11.95 -4.93 25.63
C ILE A 273 -10.82 -4.88 26.66
N VAL A 274 -9.56 -4.90 26.22
CA VAL A 274 -8.38 -4.81 27.08
C VAL A 274 -8.39 -3.51 27.87
N ASN A 275 -8.72 -2.39 27.24
CA ASN A 275 -8.83 -1.10 27.92
C ASN A 275 -9.94 -1.11 28.98
N ARG A 276 -11.06 -1.78 28.71
CA ARG A 276 -12.17 -1.94 29.66
C ARG A 276 -11.76 -2.78 30.87
N TRP A 277 -11.05 -3.89 30.65
CA TRP A 277 -10.66 -4.79 31.75
C TRP A 277 -9.48 -4.28 32.57
N LEU A 278 -8.41 -3.80 31.93
CA LEU A 278 -7.17 -3.44 32.61
C LEU A 278 -7.16 -2.01 33.20
N SER A 279 -8.19 -1.20 32.93
CA SER A 279 -8.32 0.17 33.48
C SER A 279 -6.99 0.95 33.44
N ILE A 280 -6.40 1.07 32.24
CA ILE A 280 -5.04 1.56 32.02
C ILE A 280 -4.89 2.99 32.56
N LYS A 281 -4.14 3.16 33.67
CA LYS A 281 -3.87 4.47 34.28
C LYS A 281 -2.67 5.20 33.67
N ARG A 282 -1.68 4.46 33.16
CA ARG A 282 -0.44 5.02 32.58
C ARG A 282 -0.36 4.65 31.11
N ILE A 283 -0.62 5.62 30.22
CA ILE A 283 -0.59 5.38 28.77
C ILE A 283 0.82 5.44 28.17
N MET A 284 1.77 6.08 28.87
CA MET A 284 3.13 6.33 28.38
C MET A 284 3.86 5.06 27.88
N PRO A 285 3.80 3.90 28.57
CA PRO A 285 4.44 2.68 28.07
C PRO A 285 3.91 2.23 26.70
N PHE A 286 2.61 2.44 26.43
CA PHE A 286 2.00 2.06 25.16
C PHE A 286 2.43 3.00 24.02
N TYR A 287 2.61 4.30 24.30
CA TYR A 287 3.24 5.21 23.34
C TYR A 287 4.69 4.81 23.03
N LEU A 288 5.47 4.51 24.07
CA LEU A 288 6.87 4.08 23.88
C LEU A 288 6.97 2.78 23.09
N LEU A 289 6.10 1.82 23.40
CA LEU A 289 6.02 0.55 22.67
C LEU A 289 5.57 0.77 21.22
N LEU A 290 4.61 1.67 20.98
CA LEU A 290 4.17 2.06 19.64
C LEU A 290 5.33 2.67 18.84
N PHE A 291 6.07 3.62 19.41
CA PHE A 291 7.22 4.21 18.72
C PHE A 291 8.32 3.18 18.47
N ALA A 292 8.61 2.29 19.43
CA ALA A 292 9.59 1.24 19.26
C ALA A 292 9.22 0.30 18.09
N ILE A 293 7.96 -0.14 18.02
CA ILE A 293 7.50 -1.03 16.93
C ILE A 293 7.45 -0.31 15.57
N LEU A 294 7.13 0.99 15.54
CA LEU A 294 7.14 1.78 14.30
C LEU A 294 8.56 2.02 13.79
N VAL A 295 9.52 2.31 14.67
CA VAL A 295 10.94 2.45 14.31
C VAL A 295 11.52 1.11 13.87
N LEU A 296 11.14 0.00 14.53
CA LEU A 296 11.50 -1.35 14.10
C LEU A 296 10.97 -1.63 12.69
N ASN A 297 9.69 -1.35 12.43
CA ASN A 297 9.08 -1.50 11.10
C ASN A 297 9.72 -0.60 10.04
N LEU A 298 10.18 0.60 10.39
CA LEU A 298 10.91 1.47 9.47
C LEU A 298 12.30 0.91 9.15
N SER A 299 12.91 0.18 10.08
CA SER A 299 14.25 -0.39 9.92
C SER A 299 14.25 -1.72 9.14
N LEU A 300 13.11 -2.41 9.07
CA LEU A 300 12.94 -3.69 8.39
C LEU A 300 12.37 -3.50 6.97
N PRO A 301 13.15 -3.73 5.90
CA PRO A 301 12.61 -3.79 4.54
C PRO A 301 11.57 -4.92 4.41
N PRO A 302 10.50 -4.75 3.61
CA PRO A 302 9.49 -5.78 3.38
C PRO A 302 10.09 -7.12 2.92
N GLU A 303 11.16 -7.10 2.13
CA GLU A 303 11.85 -8.31 1.66
C GLU A 303 12.40 -9.18 2.80
N THR A 304 12.79 -8.58 3.92
CA THR A 304 13.33 -9.33 5.07
C THR A 304 12.29 -10.20 5.76
N LEU A 305 11.01 -9.92 5.55
CA LEU A 305 9.90 -10.72 6.06
C LEU A 305 9.59 -11.92 5.16
N LEU A 306 10.18 -12.03 3.96
CA LEU A 306 10.00 -13.17 3.05
C LEU A 306 10.84 -14.39 3.48
N ILE A 307 10.60 -14.87 4.71
CA ILE A 307 11.23 -16.08 5.27
C ILE A 307 10.72 -17.31 4.50
N SER A 308 11.61 -18.28 4.26
CA SER A 308 11.30 -19.51 3.52
C SER A 308 10.19 -20.36 4.14
N ASN A 309 10.02 -20.31 5.47
CA ASN A 309 8.94 -21.00 6.16
C ASN A 309 7.65 -20.16 6.09
N PRO A 310 6.59 -20.64 5.39
CA PRO A 310 5.36 -19.87 5.22
C PRO A 310 4.67 -19.53 6.54
N VAL A 311 4.61 -20.47 7.49
CA VAL A 311 3.94 -20.29 8.78
C VAL A 311 4.68 -19.25 9.63
N ALA A 312 6.00 -19.34 9.70
CA ALA A 312 6.80 -18.38 10.47
C ALA A 312 6.70 -16.96 9.88
N ARG A 313 6.76 -16.84 8.55
CA ARG A 313 6.51 -15.57 7.84
C ARG A 313 5.13 -15.02 8.18
N TYR A 314 4.08 -15.84 8.15
CA TYR A 314 2.72 -15.39 8.43
C TYR A 314 2.55 -14.88 9.85
N LEU A 315 3.07 -15.61 10.84
CA LEU A 315 2.98 -15.20 12.24
C LEU A 315 3.77 -13.92 12.50
N LEU A 316 5.01 -13.84 12.00
CA LEU A 316 5.87 -12.67 12.20
C LEU A 316 5.31 -11.43 11.52
N ALA A 317 4.91 -11.53 10.25
CA ALA A 317 4.34 -10.42 9.51
C ALA A 317 3.02 -9.94 10.13
N SER A 318 2.14 -10.87 10.50
CA SER A 318 0.87 -10.53 11.16
C SER A 318 1.14 -9.82 12.48
N PHE A 319 2.06 -10.35 13.29
CA PHE A 319 2.41 -9.73 14.56
C PHE A 319 2.97 -8.31 14.38
N LEU A 320 3.92 -8.11 13.46
CA LEU A 320 4.55 -6.81 13.22
C LEU A 320 3.59 -5.77 12.64
N ALA A 321 2.61 -6.19 11.85
CA ALA A 321 1.60 -5.31 11.26
C ALA A 321 0.44 -5.01 12.21
N PHE A 322 -0.08 -6.00 12.95
CA PHE A 322 -1.21 -5.80 13.86
C PHE A 322 -0.81 -5.17 15.20
N THR A 323 0.44 -5.34 15.65
CA THR A 323 0.87 -4.76 16.94
C THR A 323 0.76 -3.23 16.97
N PRO A 324 1.27 -2.48 15.96
CA PRO A 324 1.05 -1.03 15.88
C PRO A 324 -0.44 -0.65 15.87
N VAL A 325 -1.26 -1.36 15.09
CA VAL A 325 -2.71 -1.12 14.97
C VAL A 325 -3.39 -1.33 16.33
N PHE A 326 -3.05 -2.41 17.03
CA PHE A 326 -3.57 -2.71 18.36
C PHE A 326 -3.19 -1.62 19.38
N LEU A 327 -1.91 -1.24 19.43
CA LEU A 327 -1.41 -0.21 20.35
C LEU A 327 -2.01 1.16 20.08
N ALA A 328 -2.15 1.53 18.80
CA ALA A 328 -2.84 2.74 18.37
C ALA A 328 -4.28 2.79 18.88
N ASN A 329 -5.03 1.69 18.71
CA ASN A 329 -6.41 1.60 19.19
C ASN A 329 -6.50 1.61 20.71
N LEU A 330 -5.53 1.03 21.41
CA LEU A 330 -5.47 1.08 22.87
C LEU A 330 -5.28 2.51 23.38
N ILE A 331 -4.40 3.27 22.72
CA ILE A 331 -4.15 4.70 22.98
C ILE A 331 -5.41 5.52 22.69
N PHE A 332 -6.06 5.27 21.55
CA PHE A 332 -7.30 5.94 21.18
C PHE A 332 -8.41 5.66 22.20
N ALA A 333 -8.70 4.39 22.51
CA ALA A 333 -9.75 4.01 23.45
C ALA A 333 -9.53 4.58 24.86
N ASN A 334 -8.28 4.67 25.31
CA ASN A 334 -7.95 5.30 26.59
C ASN A 334 -8.23 6.81 26.52
N SER A 335 -7.74 7.48 25.48
CA SER A 335 -7.90 8.93 25.33
C SER A 335 -9.36 9.32 25.11
N PHE A 336 -10.16 8.45 24.50
CA PHE A 336 -11.57 8.69 24.21
C PHE A 336 -12.44 8.54 25.46
N ARG A 337 -12.13 7.56 26.31
CA ARG A 337 -12.78 7.38 27.62
C ARG A 337 -12.66 8.62 28.50
N ASP A 338 -11.51 9.27 28.47
CA ASP A 338 -11.20 10.44 29.31
C ASP A 338 -11.75 11.76 28.72
N SER A 339 -12.48 11.72 27.59
CA SER A 339 -13.00 12.91 26.92
C SER A 339 -14.34 13.35 27.51
N GLU A 340 -14.41 14.61 27.95
CA GLU A 340 -15.66 15.24 28.43
C GLU A 340 -16.67 15.51 27.30
N THR A 341 -16.19 15.70 26.07
CA THR A 341 -16.99 15.94 24.85
C THR A 341 -16.76 14.83 23.84
N ALA A 342 -17.44 13.70 24.01
CA ALA A 342 -17.26 12.50 23.18
C ALA A 342 -17.61 12.75 21.70
N ASP A 343 -18.64 13.56 21.44
CA ASP A 343 -19.10 13.97 20.11
C ASP A 343 -18.01 14.73 19.34
N ILE A 344 -17.41 15.76 19.94
CA ILE A 344 -16.37 16.59 19.31
C ILE A 344 -15.07 15.80 19.14
N ALA A 345 -14.71 14.99 20.13
CA ALA A 345 -13.55 14.11 20.07
C ALA A 345 -13.65 13.11 18.90
N PHE A 346 -14.82 12.48 18.75
CA PHE A 346 -15.07 11.54 17.64
C PHE A 346 -15.05 12.25 16.28
N ALA A 347 -15.71 13.40 16.15
CA ALA A 347 -15.71 14.18 14.92
C ALA A 347 -14.31 14.67 14.53
N SER A 348 -13.51 15.12 15.51
CA SER A 348 -12.12 15.54 15.26
C SER A 348 -11.25 14.38 14.79
N ASN A 349 -11.44 13.19 15.37
CA ASN A 349 -10.77 11.97 14.95
C ASN A 349 -11.14 11.57 13.51
N LEU A 350 -12.43 11.63 13.16
CA LEU A 350 -12.91 11.30 11.81
C LEU A 350 -12.32 12.24 10.75
N ILE A 351 -12.27 13.55 11.04
CA ILE A 351 -11.59 14.52 10.16
C ILE A 351 -10.10 14.17 10.01
N GLY A 352 -9.46 13.76 11.11
CA GLY A 352 -8.09 13.25 11.08
C GLY A 352 -7.91 12.05 10.16
N ILE A 353 -8.82 11.07 10.24
CA ILE A 353 -8.82 9.90 9.36
C ILE A 353 -8.91 10.33 7.89
N MET A 354 -9.80 11.26 7.54
CA MET A 354 -9.91 11.76 6.17
C MET A 354 -8.63 12.43 5.67
N VAL A 355 -7.99 13.25 6.50
CA VAL A 355 -6.68 13.86 6.17
C VAL A 355 -5.60 12.80 6.03
N GLY A 356 -5.57 11.80 6.93
CA GLY A 356 -4.65 10.68 6.84
C GLY A 356 -4.80 9.88 5.54
N GLY A 357 -6.03 9.62 5.10
CA GLY A 357 -6.31 8.98 3.81
C GLY A 357 -5.82 9.82 2.63
N GLY A 358 -5.97 11.15 2.68
CA GLY A 358 -5.40 12.04 1.66
C GLY A 358 -3.86 12.07 1.67
N LEU A 359 -3.24 11.97 2.84
CA LEU A 359 -1.79 11.92 3.00
C LEU A 359 -1.18 10.59 2.53
N GLU A 360 -1.97 9.55 2.33
CA GLU A 360 -1.51 8.27 1.75
C GLU A 360 -0.80 8.49 0.41
N TYR A 361 -1.27 9.45 -0.40
CA TYR A 361 -0.67 9.78 -1.70
C TYR A 361 0.79 10.24 -1.60
N LEU A 362 1.30 10.62 -0.42
CA LEU A 362 2.74 10.83 -0.19
C LEU A 362 3.59 9.59 -0.48
N SER A 363 2.99 8.40 -0.49
CA SER A 363 3.63 7.17 -0.96
C SER A 363 4.10 7.25 -2.42
N MET A 364 3.44 8.04 -3.27
CA MET A 364 3.87 8.28 -4.66
C MET A 364 5.19 9.03 -4.74
N LEU A 365 5.52 9.85 -3.74
CA LEU A 365 6.82 10.53 -3.65
C LEU A 365 7.87 9.69 -2.94
N THR A 366 7.49 9.00 -1.86
CA THR A 366 8.47 8.51 -0.89
C THR A 366 8.53 6.98 -0.76
N GLY A 367 7.53 6.26 -1.29
CA GLY A 367 7.35 4.84 -1.01
C GLY A 367 6.54 4.58 0.28
N TYR A 368 6.10 3.35 0.47
CA TYR A 368 5.27 2.97 1.62
C TYR A 368 6.06 2.88 2.93
N ARG A 369 7.36 2.58 2.88
CA ARG A 369 8.24 2.50 4.05
C ARG A 369 8.40 3.86 4.72
N LEU A 370 8.71 4.90 3.94
CA LEU A 370 8.91 6.25 4.47
C LEU A 370 7.61 6.91 4.93
N LEU A 371 6.44 6.39 4.52
CA LEU A 371 5.14 6.80 5.04
C LEU A 371 4.99 6.56 6.56
N LEU A 372 5.82 5.71 7.16
CA LEU A 372 5.87 5.56 8.62
C LEU A 372 6.43 6.79 9.35
N ILE A 373 7.24 7.62 8.69
CA ILE A 373 7.77 8.86 9.28
C ILE A 373 6.63 9.81 9.66
N PRO A 374 5.70 10.21 8.76
CA PRO A 374 4.57 11.04 9.14
C PRO A 374 3.68 10.37 10.19
N VAL A 375 3.50 9.03 10.16
CA VAL A 375 2.79 8.30 11.23
C VAL A 375 3.43 8.55 12.60
N ILE A 376 4.75 8.37 12.71
CA ILE A 376 5.51 8.62 13.95
C ILE A 376 5.37 10.09 14.38
N VAL A 377 5.52 11.03 13.45
CA VAL A 377 5.40 12.47 13.73
C VAL A 377 4.01 12.81 14.26
N PHE A 378 2.93 12.30 13.66
CA PHE A 378 1.58 12.59 14.11
C PHE A 378 1.25 11.95 15.47
N TYR A 379 1.72 10.73 15.75
CA TYR A 379 1.61 10.16 17.10
C TYR A 379 2.43 10.96 18.13
N ALA A 380 3.58 11.52 17.74
CA ALA A 380 4.36 12.39 18.61
C ALA A 380 3.64 13.72 18.88
N CYS A 381 3.02 14.33 17.87
CA CYS A 381 2.16 15.51 18.02
C CYS A 381 0.98 15.22 18.98
N ALA A 382 0.31 14.08 18.80
CA ALA A 382 -0.76 13.66 19.70
C ALA A 382 -0.26 13.53 21.16
N LEU A 383 0.90 12.91 21.38
CA LEU A 383 1.51 12.77 22.70
C LEU A 383 1.83 14.13 23.35
N LEU A 384 2.41 15.06 22.59
CA LEU A 384 2.76 16.40 23.08
C LEU A 384 1.52 17.19 23.50
N LEU A 385 0.43 17.12 22.73
CA LEU A 385 -0.82 17.79 23.04
C LEU A 385 -1.50 17.21 24.29
N ARG A 386 -1.41 15.89 24.49
CA ARG A 386 -1.92 15.25 25.70
C ARG A 386 -1.18 15.70 26.95
N ARG A 387 0.15 15.79 26.91
CA ARG A 387 0.97 16.27 28.03
C ARG A 387 0.63 17.71 28.42
N ARG A 388 0.32 18.57 27.43
CA ARG A 388 -0.10 19.96 27.69
C ARG A 388 -1.44 20.04 28.43
N ARG A 389 -2.41 19.18 28.11
CA ARG A 389 -3.69 19.11 28.84
C ARG A 389 -3.52 18.64 30.29
N GLY A 390 -2.67 17.64 30.53
CA GLY A 390 -2.40 17.14 31.88
C GLY A 390 -1.53 18.04 32.77
N SER A 391 -0.94 19.11 32.22
CA SER A 391 -0.08 20.05 32.94
C SER A 391 -0.76 21.41 33.21
N ALA A 392 -2.02 21.58 32.79
CA ALA A 392 -2.78 22.78 33.16
C ALA A 392 -3.08 22.72 34.66
N PRO A 393 -2.69 23.71 35.46
CA PRO A 393 -2.99 23.71 36.89
C PRO A 393 -4.52 23.75 37.06
N GLU A 394 -5.05 22.84 37.87
CA GLU A 394 -6.40 23.00 38.45
C GLU A 394 -6.44 24.38 39.08
N VAL A 395 -7.18 25.30 38.47
CA VAL A 395 -7.54 26.56 39.13
C VAL A 395 -8.48 26.14 40.25
N SER A 396 -7.93 25.96 41.45
CA SER A 396 -8.68 25.79 42.68
C SER A 396 -9.67 26.95 42.77
N ALA A 397 -10.96 26.64 42.64
CA ALA A 397 -12.02 27.60 42.90
C ALA A 397 -11.83 28.19 44.31
N PRO A 398 -12.05 29.50 44.53
CA PRO A 398 -11.96 30.06 45.86
C PRO A 398 -12.99 29.36 46.75
N ILE A 399 -12.52 28.84 47.88
CA ILE A 399 -13.35 28.31 48.95
C ILE A 399 -14.33 29.41 49.36
N ASP A 400 -15.64 29.13 49.24
CA ASP A 400 -16.70 29.98 49.75
C ASP A 400 -16.41 30.36 51.21
N THR A 401 -16.12 31.63 51.44
CA THR A 401 -16.10 32.23 52.78
C THR A 401 -17.49 32.12 53.39
N PRO A 402 -17.65 31.61 54.62
CA PRO A 402 -18.96 31.54 55.27
C PRO A 402 -19.45 32.97 55.55
N ILE A 403 -20.67 33.27 55.08
CA ILE A 403 -21.40 34.50 55.36
C ILE A 403 -21.53 34.64 56.88
N ALA A 404 -20.91 35.68 57.43
CA ALA A 404 -21.03 36.04 58.84
C ALA A 404 -22.51 36.32 59.18
N ALA A 405 -23.01 35.61 60.20
CA ALA A 405 -24.33 35.85 60.77
C ALA A 405 -24.41 37.27 61.33
N THR A 406 -25.42 38.01 60.90
CA THR A 406 -25.81 39.30 61.50
C THR A 406 -26.37 39.06 62.91
N PRO A 407 -25.99 39.88 63.91
CA PRO A 407 -26.58 39.77 65.24
C PRO A 407 -27.98 40.40 65.26
N SER A 408 -28.93 39.66 65.83
CA SER A 408 -30.26 40.15 66.20
C SER A 408 -30.18 41.20 67.31
N PRO A 409 -30.88 42.35 67.21
CA PRO A 409 -31.03 43.24 68.35
C PRO A 409 -32.21 42.76 69.21
N ALA A 410 -31.93 42.42 70.47
CA ALA A 410 -32.95 42.22 71.49
C ALA A 410 -33.19 43.53 72.28
N ALA A 411 -34.44 43.97 72.23
CA ALA A 411 -35.29 44.62 73.25
C ALA A 411 -34.81 45.84 74.06
N GLY A 412 -35.69 46.85 74.15
CA GLY A 412 -35.70 47.82 75.25
C GLY A 412 -36.57 49.06 74.97
N ASP A 413 -37.75 49.09 75.63
CA ASP A 413 -38.69 50.19 75.93
C ASP A 413 -39.56 50.87 74.86
#